data_AF-A0A2V1KCY3-F1
#
_entry.id   AF-A0A2V1KCY3-F1
#
_cell.length_a   1.000
_cell.length_b   1.000
_cell.length_c   1.000
_cell.angle_alpha   90.00
_cell.angle_beta   90.00
_cell.angle_gamma   90.00
#
_symmetry.space_group_name_H-M   'P 1'
#
loop_
_entity.id
_entity.type
_entity.pdbx_description
1 polymer ?
#
loop_
_entity_poly.entity_id
_entity_poly.type
_entity_poly.pdbx_seq_one_letter_code
_entity_poly.pdbx_strand_id
1 'polypeptide(L)'
;MRLLQGFLGLIGGLLVGALGAVTYPGPLDMPVLGLLVAIVLVAAGAWFLLEWGKRTAWIGYAIGVTVATFWLLIAPPATDTVLSVYTWASDAWLILAPLSALVPAFMVRTPRSSRSM
;
A
#
# COMPACT_ATOMS: atom_id res chain seq x y z
N MET A 1 -1.78 -22.90 -6.41
CA MET A 1 -2.52 -21.62 -6.56
C MET A 1 -2.15 -20.53 -5.55
N ARG A 2 -1.77 -20.84 -4.30
CA ARG A 2 -1.41 -19.82 -3.29
C ARG A 2 -0.20 -18.96 -3.67
N LEU A 3 0.84 -19.56 -4.28
CA LEU A 3 2.02 -18.85 -4.77
C LEU A 3 1.67 -17.84 -5.87
N LEU A 4 0.87 -18.24 -6.86
CA LEU A 4 0.39 -17.34 -7.91
C LEU A 4 -0.43 -16.17 -7.33
N GLN A 5 -1.29 -16.43 -6.34
CA GLN A 5 -2.05 -15.38 -5.66
C GLN A 5 -1.12 -14.39 -4.93
N GLY A 6 -0.11 -14.89 -4.21
CA GLY A 6 0.89 -14.04 -3.57
C GLY A 6 1.67 -13.21 -4.58
N PHE A 7 2.08 -13.80 -5.69
CA PHE A 7 2.80 -13.11 -6.77
C PHE A 7 1.97 -12.02 -7.45
N LEU A 8 0.71 -12.32 -7.79
CA LEU A 8 -0.22 -11.32 -8.35
C LEU A 8 -0.53 -10.21 -7.35
N GLY A 9 -0.69 -10.57 -6.07
CA GLY A 9 -0.81 -9.61 -4.98
C GLY A 9 0.39 -8.68 -4.91
N LEU A 10 1.61 -9.24 -4.98
CA LEU A 10 2.86 -8.48 -4.99
C LEU A 10 2.95 -7.52 -6.16
N ILE A 11 2.61 -7.94 -7.38
CA ILE A 11 2.55 -7.05 -8.55
C ILE A 11 1.54 -5.91 -8.30
N GLY A 12 0.34 -6.24 -7.83
CA GLY A 12 -0.66 -5.22 -7.49
C GLY A 12 -0.17 -4.25 -6.42
N GLY A 13 0.55 -4.75 -5.41
CA GLY A 13 1.16 -3.94 -4.36
C GLY A 13 2.25 -3.01 -4.89
N LEU A 14 3.12 -3.50 -5.79
CA LEU A 14 4.13 -2.67 -6.43
C LEU A 14 3.52 -1.52 -7.23
N LEU A 15 2.48 -1.82 -8.02
CA LEU A 15 1.77 -0.82 -8.82
C LEU A 15 1.09 0.23 -7.93
N VAL A 16 0.38 -0.20 -6.88
CA VAL A 16 -0.29 0.74 -5.97
C VAL A 16 0.71 1.52 -5.12
N GLY A 17 1.83 0.91 -4.70
CA GLY A 17 2.90 1.61 -4.00
C GLY A 17 3.55 2.69 -4.88
N ALA A 18 3.77 2.42 -6.17
CA ALA A 18 4.24 3.41 -7.13
C ALA A 18 3.22 4.55 -7.34
N LEU A 19 1.94 4.23 -7.46
CA LEU A 19 0.87 5.24 -7.54
C LEU A 19 0.81 6.10 -6.27
N GLY A 20 0.93 5.47 -5.10
CA GLY A 20 0.99 6.16 -3.82
C GLY A 20 2.20 7.08 -3.72
N ALA A 21 3.37 6.65 -4.22
CA ALA A 21 4.58 7.47 -4.31
C ALA A 21 4.41 8.71 -5.20
N VAL A 22 3.58 8.63 -6.26
CA VAL A 22 3.27 9.79 -7.11
C VAL A 22 2.18 10.68 -6.48
N THR A 23 1.32 10.10 -5.65
CA THR A 23 0.15 10.79 -5.10
C THR A 23 0.45 11.51 -3.78
N TYR A 24 1.32 10.95 -2.94
CA TYR A 24 1.63 11.49 -1.61
C TYR A 24 2.17 12.93 -1.61
N PRO A 25 2.93 13.41 -2.62
CA PRO A 25 3.38 14.80 -2.64
C PRO A 25 2.21 15.79 -2.75
N GLY A 26 1.06 15.32 -3.28
CA GLY A 26 -0.17 16.09 -3.43
C GLY A 26 -0.12 17.12 -4.56
N PRO A 27 -1.28 17.62 -5.01
CA PRO A 27 -1.32 18.78 -5.90
C PRO A 27 -0.90 20.05 -5.14
N LEU A 28 -0.08 20.90 -5.78
CA LEU A 28 0.20 22.31 -5.45
C LEU A 28 0.10 22.66 -3.95
N ASP A 29 1.18 22.43 -3.21
CA ASP A 29 1.37 22.83 -1.79
C ASP A 29 0.39 22.22 -0.77
N MET A 30 -0.32 21.14 -1.10
CA MET A 30 -1.22 20.43 -0.17
C MET A 30 -0.72 19.01 0.18
N PRO A 31 0.43 18.87 0.86
CA PRO A 31 1.05 17.57 1.16
C PRO A 31 0.18 16.68 2.05
N VAL A 32 -0.62 17.27 2.94
CA VAL A 32 -1.53 16.51 3.82
C VAL A 32 -2.62 15.81 3.01
N LEU A 33 -3.20 16.48 2.01
CA LEU A 33 -4.21 15.87 1.15
C LEU A 33 -3.61 14.78 0.28
N GLY A 34 -2.40 14.99 -0.26
CA GLY A 34 -1.66 13.96 -0.99
C GLY A 34 -1.47 12.69 -0.16
N LEU A 35 -1.00 12.84 1.07
CA LEU A 35 -0.85 11.72 2.02
C LEU A 35 -2.16 11.01 2.30
N LEU A 36 -3.25 11.74 2.59
CA LEU A 36 -4.56 11.15 2.86
C LEU A 36 -5.08 10.33 1.66
N VAL A 37 -4.96 10.87 0.45
CA VAL A 37 -5.39 10.16 -0.77
C VAL A 37 -4.54 8.91 -0.99
N ALA A 38 -3.22 9.00 -0.82
CA ALA A 38 -2.32 7.86 -0.97
C ALA A 38 -2.62 6.75 0.06
N ILE A 39 -2.90 7.13 1.32
CA ILE A 39 -3.31 6.20 2.38
C ILE A 39 -4.61 5.49 2.03
N VAL A 40 -5.63 6.25 1.61
CA VAL A 40 -6.94 5.68 1.24
C VAL A 40 -6.80 4.74 0.06
N LEU A 41 -5.97 5.09 -0.94
CA LEU A 41 -5.70 4.23 -2.09
C LEU A 41 -5.10 2.88 -1.68
N VAL A 42 -4.06 2.90 -0.83
CA VAL A 42 -3.40 1.69 -0.35
C VAL A 42 -4.36 0.86 0.53
N ALA A 43 -5.05 1.51 1.47
CA ALA A 43 -5.99 0.84 2.36
C ALA A 43 -7.15 0.20 1.59
N ALA A 44 -7.69 0.88 0.56
CA ALA A 44 -8.75 0.34 -0.28
C ALA A 44 -8.29 -0.91 -1.06
N GLY A 45 -7.07 -0.90 -1.62
CA GLY A 45 -6.48 -2.06 -2.29
C GLY A 45 -6.29 -3.25 -1.35
N ALA A 46 -5.77 -3.00 -0.14
CA ALA A 46 -5.62 -4.02 0.89
C ALA A 46 -6.98 -4.59 1.35
N TRP A 47 -7.99 -3.74 1.54
CA TRP A 47 -9.34 -4.17 1.91
C TRP A 47 -9.96 -5.06 0.84
N PHE A 48 -9.89 -4.64 -0.42
CA PHE A 48 -10.43 -5.39 -1.55
C PHE A 48 -9.91 -6.84 -1.61
N LEU A 49 -8.60 -7.03 -1.38
CA LEU A 49 -7.98 -8.36 -1.37
C LEU A 49 -8.41 -9.23 -0.19
N LEU A 50 -8.68 -8.62 0.97
CA LEU A 50 -9.16 -9.32 2.15
C LEU A 50 -10.63 -9.73 2.03
N GLU A 51 -11.49 -8.87 1.46
CA GLU A 51 -12.91 -9.15 1.24
C GLU A 51 -13.12 -10.35 0.31
N TRP A 52 -12.23 -10.52 -0.68
CA TRP A 52 -12.22 -11.69 -1.57
C TRP A 52 -11.66 -12.98 -0.93
N GLY A 53 -11.33 -12.95 0.36
CA GLY A 53 -10.79 -14.09 1.10
C GLY A 53 -9.37 -14.50 0.68
N LYS A 54 -8.66 -13.66 -0.09
CA LYS A 54 -7.33 -13.97 -0.66
C LYS A 54 -6.20 -13.45 0.24
N ARG A 55 -6.08 -13.98 1.45
CA ARG A 55 -5.04 -13.54 2.41
C ARG A 55 -3.61 -13.64 1.87
N THR A 56 -3.31 -14.67 1.08
CA THR A 56 -1.98 -14.80 0.45
C THR A 56 -1.71 -13.69 -0.56
N ALA A 57 -2.72 -13.24 -1.31
CA ALA A 57 -2.60 -12.09 -2.20
C ALA A 57 -2.46 -10.78 -1.40
N TRP A 58 -3.19 -10.62 -0.30
CA TRP A 58 -3.04 -9.47 0.60
C TRP A 58 -1.62 -9.37 1.19
N ILE A 59 -1.01 -10.48 1.64
CA ILE A 59 0.38 -10.48 2.13
C ILE A 59 1.33 -10.03 1.01
N GLY A 60 1.19 -10.60 -0.19
CA GLY A 60 1.98 -10.19 -1.35
C GLY A 60 1.83 -8.70 -1.64
N TYR A 61 0.60 -8.19 -1.61
CA TYR A 61 0.27 -6.78 -1.81
C TYR A 61 0.94 -5.88 -0.78
N ALA A 62 0.85 -6.20 0.51
CA ALA A 62 1.48 -5.42 1.57
C ALA A 62 3.01 -5.33 1.36
N ILE A 63 3.65 -6.46 1.02
CA ILE A 63 5.08 -6.51 0.69
C ILE A 63 5.36 -5.62 -0.53
N GLY A 64 4.56 -5.72 -1.59
CA GLY A 64 4.72 -4.93 -2.81
C GLY A 64 4.64 -3.43 -2.55
N VAL A 65 3.66 -2.98 -1.77
CA VAL A 65 3.51 -1.55 -1.40
C VAL A 65 4.72 -1.07 -0.62
N THR A 66 5.18 -1.83 0.38
CA THR A 66 6.36 -1.48 1.16
C THR A 66 7.61 -1.42 0.28
N VAL A 67 7.87 -2.44 -0.53
CA VAL A 67 9.05 -2.50 -1.41
C VAL A 67 9.05 -1.34 -2.41
N ALA A 68 7.93 -1.08 -3.09
CA ALA A 68 7.84 0.03 -4.04
C ALA A 68 8.08 1.38 -3.36
N THR A 69 7.47 1.60 -2.19
CA THR A 69 7.61 2.87 -1.45
C THR A 69 9.05 3.09 -1.00
N PHE A 70 9.68 2.08 -0.38
CA PHE A 70 11.07 2.17 0.06
C PHE A 70 12.04 2.33 -1.11
N TRP A 71 11.86 1.55 -2.18
CA TRP A 71 12.73 1.62 -3.34
C TRP A 71 12.69 2.99 -4.01
N LEU A 72 11.49 3.55 -4.21
CA LEU A 72 11.32 4.85 -4.87
C LEU A 72 11.82 6.04 -4.04
N LEU A 73 11.72 5.96 -2.70
CA LEU A 73 12.12 7.08 -1.84
C LEU A 73 13.58 7.00 -1.37
N ILE A 74 14.15 5.80 -1.20
CA ILE A 74 15.51 5.62 -0.64
C ILE A 74 16.55 5.36 -1.74
N ALA A 75 16.19 4.57 -2.76
CA ALA A 75 17.09 4.18 -3.84
C ALA A 75 16.46 4.49 -5.21
N PRO A 76 16.15 5.77 -5.47
CA PRO A 76 15.42 6.13 -6.68
C PRO A 76 16.20 5.76 -7.95
N PRO A 77 15.51 5.25 -8.98
CA PRO A 77 16.15 4.81 -10.22
C PRO A 77 16.67 5.96 -11.08
N ALA A 78 16.23 7.20 -10.82
CA ALA A 78 16.62 8.40 -11.54
C ALA A 78 16.73 9.60 -10.60
N THR A 79 17.51 10.60 -10.98
CA THR A 79 17.71 11.85 -10.23
C THR A 79 16.49 12.76 -10.22
N ASP A 80 15.58 12.62 -11.20
CA ASP A 80 14.28 13.28 -11.21
C ASP A 80 13.26 12.43 -10.43
N THR A 81 13.36 12.48 -9.11
CA THR A 81 12.43 11.78 -8.24
C THR A 81 11.17 12.58 -7.98
N VAL A 82 10.04 11.86 -7.94
CA VAL A 82 8.75 12.37 -7.46
C VAL A 82 8.78 12.45 -5.92
N LEU A 83 9.75 13.18 -5.38
CA LEU A 83 9.83 13.46 -3.95
C LEU A 83 9.04 14.74 -3.65
N SER A 84 8.33 14.72 -2.53
CA SER A 84 7.75 15.96 -2.00
C SER A 84 8.87 16.96 -1.66
N VAL A 85 8.60 18.25 -1.92
CA VAL A 85 9.44 19.37 -1.44
C VAL A 85 9.54 19.37 0.09
N TYR A 86 8.54 18.78 0.77
CA TYR A 86 8.50 18.63 2.21
C TYR A 86 9.09 17.29 2.65
N THR A 87 10.26 17.33 3.29
CA THR A 87 10.94 16.13 3.83
C THR A 87 10.06 15.33 4.80
N TRP A 88 9.32 16.02 5.67
CA TRP A 88 8.41 15.37 6.63
C TRP A 88 7.32 14.53 5.94
N ALA A 89 6.86 14.91 4.75
CA ALA A 89 5.81 14.18 4.04
C ALA A 89 6.36 12.87 3.46
N SER A 90 7.61 12.87 3.01
CA SER A 90 8.32 11.67 2.57
C SER A 90 8.55 10.70 3.74
N ASP A 91 8.99 11.21 4.90
CA ASP A 91 9.17 10.42 6.11
C ASP A 91 7.85 9.83 6.61
N ALA A 92 6.78 10.63 6.61
CA ALA A 92 5.45 10.18 6.94
C ALA A 92 4.96 9.10 5.97
N TRP A 93 5.18 9.26 4.67
CA TRP A 93 4.77 8.27 3.67
C TRP A 93 5.48 6.92 3.83
N LEU A 94 6.79 6.93 4.13
CA LEU A 94 7.56 5.70 4.40
C LEU A 94 6.94 4.86 5.53
N ILE A 95 6.34 5.51 6.53
CA ILE A 95 5.69 4.85 7.67
C ILE A 95 4.23 4.51 7.36
N LEU A 96 3.50 5.43 6.73
CA LEU A 96 2.06 5.29 6.51
C LEU A 96 1.71 4.32 5.38
N ALA A 97 2.57 4.14 4.39
CA ALA A 97 2.37 3.15 3.32
C ALA A 97 2.26 1.71 3.84
N PRO A 98 3.21 1.16 4.62
CA PRO A 98 3.05 -0.19 5.19
C PRO A 98 1.89 -0.26 6.18
N LEU A 99 1.69 0.77 7.03
CA LEU A 99 0.60 0.75 8.00
C LEU A 99 -0.78 0.72 7.33
N SER A 100 -1.00 1.54 6.30
CA SER A 100 -2.27 1.59 5.56
C SER A 100 -2.59 0.27 4.85
N ALA A 101 -1.59 -0.47 4.38
CA ALA A 101 -1.78 -1.81 3.84
C ALA A 101 -2.20 -2.86 4.90
N LEU A 102 -1.86 -2.61 6.18
CA LEU A 102 -2.18 -3.49 7.30
C LEU A 102 -3.49 -3.16 8.00
N VAL A 103 -3.91 -1.89 8.03
CA VAL A 103 -5.14 -1.42 8.72
C VAL A 103 -6.38 -2.27 8.39
N PRO A 104 -6.68 -2.61 7.12
CA PRO A 104 -7.83 -3.44 6.77
C PRO A 104 -7.86 -4.81 7.45
N ALA A 105 -6.71 -5.40 7.76
CA ALA A 105 -6.63 -6.70 8.42
C ALA A 105 -7.19 -6.71 9.85
N PHE A 106 -7.18 -5.55 10.53
CA PHE A 106 -7.74 -5.40 11.87
C PHE A 106 -9.25 -5.13 11.87
N MET A 107 -9.78 -4.64 10.75
CA MET A 107 -11.18 -4.26 10.60
C MET A 107 -12.04 -5.38 10.01
N VAL A 108 -11.49 -6.19 9.11
CA VAL A 108 -12.19 -7.34 8.52
C VAL A 108 -12.34 -8.43 9.58
N ARG A 109 -13.56 -8.60 10.10
CA ARG A 109 -13.90 -9.75 10.95
C ARG A 109 -13.79 -11.02 10.10
N THR A 110 -12.76 -11.80 10.37
CA THR A 110 -12.65 -13.17 9.87
C THR A 110 -13.99 -13.89 10.08
N PRO A 111 -14.65 -14.41 9.03
CA PRO A 111 -15.78 -15.31 9.24
C PRO A 111 -15.28 -16.46 10.09
N ARG A 112 -15.75 -16.55 11.34
CA ARG A 112 -15.65 -17.79 12.10
C ARG A 112 -16.34 -18.81 11.22
N SER A 113 -15.57 -19.75 10.66
CA SER A 113 -16.09 -20.98 10.10
C SER A 113 -17.11 -21.51 11.10
N SER A 114 -18.40 -21.33 10.83
CA SER A 114 -19.44 -22.09 11.50
C SER A 114 -19.17 -23.54 11.11
N ARG A 115 -18.41 -24.25 11.94
CA ARG A 115 -18.42 -25.71 11.93
C ARG A 115 -19.83 -26.09 12.38
N SER A 116 -20.74 -26.15 11.42
CA SER A 116 -21.92 -27.00 11.52
C SER A 116 -21.47 -28.38 11.09
N MET A 117 -21.21 -29.23 12.08
CA MET A 117 -21.45 -30.68 12.08
C MET A 117 -21.19 -31.15 13.51
#